data_AF-A0A521YTU6-F1
#
_entry.id   AF-A0A521YTU6-F1
#
_cell.length_a   1.000
_cell.length_b   1.000
_cell.length_c   1.000
_cell.angle_alpha   90.00
_cell.angle_beta   90.00
_cell.angle_gamma   90.00
#
_symmetry.space_group_name_H-M   'P 1'
#
loop_
_entity.id
_entity.type
_entity.pdbx_description
1 polymer ?
#
loop_
_entity_poly.entity_id
_entity_poly.type
_entity_poly.pdbx_seq_one_letter_code
_entity_poly.pdbx_strand_id
1 'polypeptide(L)'
;MSYDDESVASPPPEMPLLLAAELQDHLMTASNDLERLQRLLDDACVVLMDGFHGTAGQLGEVIDLGHEVTPHLQAVRQTLYKTVTALQFQDMATQLIAHTNKRLRNCADQIARDALGDDDPDGAAVVDEAPMKPNPVTQDEVDAGSVELF
;
A
#
# COMPACT_ATOMS: atom_id res chain seq x y z
N MET A 1 -46.70 42.85 -1.48
CA MET A 1 -46.31 42.18 -0.23
C MET A 1 -45.25 41.18 -0.61
N SER A 2 -43.99 41.49 -0.29
CA SER A 2 -42.83 40.61 -0.44
C SER A 2 -42.83 39.63 0.71
N TYR A 3 -42.60 38.36 0.39
CA TYR A 3 -42.07 37.36 1.32
C TYR A 3 -41.00 36.63 0.53
N ASP A 4 -39.82 37.23 0.49
CA ASP A 4 -38.59 36.54 0.10
C ASP A 4 -38.27 35.57 1.26
N ASP A 5 -38.56 34.30 1.02
CA ASP A 5 -38.21 33.16 1.88
C ASP A 5 -36.70 32.89 1.72
N GLU A 6 -35.88 33.68 2.43
CA GLU A 6 -34.48 33.33 2.64
C GLU A 6 -34.42 32.08 3.51
N SER A 7 -34.35 30.92 2.85
CA SER A 7 -33.92 29.66 3.45
C SER A 7 -32.54 29.85 4.05
N VAL A 8 -32.48 30.18 5.35
CA VAL A 8 -31.26 30.22 6.13
C VAL A 8 -30.79 28.77 6.28
N ALA A 9 -29.96 28.31 5.35
CA ALA A 9 -29.29 27.02 5.46
C ALA A 9 -28.43 27.05 6.72
N SER A 10 -28.76 26.21 7.71
CA SER A 10 -27.90 26.03 8.89
C SER A 10 -26.48 25.67 8.44
N PRO A 11 -25.44 26.26 9.06
CA PRO A 11 -24.07 25.87 8.76
C PRO A 11 -23.90 24.37 9.03
N PRO A 12 -23.09 23.66 8.22
CA PRO A 12 -22.81 22.25 8.44
C PRO A 12 -22.27 22.03 9.86
N PRO A 13 -22.56 20.88 10.50
CA PRO A 13 -22.05 20.61 11.83
C PRO A 13 -20.51 20.55 11.81
N GLU A 14 -19.87 21.46 12.53
CA GLU A 14 -18.41 21.47 12.70
C GLU A 14 -17.98 20.37 13.67
N MET A 15 -16.92 19.64 13.33
CA MET A 15 -16.34 18.63 14.22
C MET A 15 -15.69 19.34 15.43
N PRO A 16 -15.92 18.89 16.68
CA PRO A 16 -15.22 19.45 17.83
C PRO A 16 -13.69 19.33 17.68
N LEU A 17 -12.95 20.41 17.90
CA LEU A 17 -11.48 20.47 17.71
C LEU A 17 -10.73 19.34 18.42
N LEU A 18 -11.12 18.99 19.64
CA LEU A 18 -10.49 17.89 20.39
C LEU A 18 -10.68 16.54 19.67
N LEU A 19 -11.87 16.29 19.14
CA LEU A 19 -12.17 15.06 18.38
C LEU A 19 -11.39 15.04 17.06
N ALA A 20 -11.28 16.18 16.38
CA ALA A 20 -10.49 16.31 15.15
C ALA A 20 -9.01 16.02 15.41
N ALA A 21 -8.44 16.57 16.48
CA ALA A 21 -7.06 16.32 16.89
C ALA A 21 -6.80 14.84 17.24
N GLU A 22 -7.70 14.21 18.01
CA GLU A 22 -7.59 12.79 18.35
C GLU A 22 -7.67 11.90 17.09
N LEU A 23 -8.59 12.21 16.17
CA LEU A 23 -8.71 11.46 14.92
C LEU A 23 -7.48 11.64 14.02
N GLN A 24 -6.98 12.87 13.90
CA GLN A 24 -5.75 13.16 13.16
C GLN A 24 -4.56 12.37 13.72
N ASP A 25 -4.38 12.36 15.05
CA ASP A 25 -3.28 11.63 15.70
C ASP A 25 -3.36 10.11 15.46
N HIS A 26 -4.56 9.53 15.54
CA HIS A 26 -4.78 8.12 15.20
C HIS A 26 -4.46 7.82 13.73
N LEU A 27 -4.86 8.68 12.79
CA LEU A 27 -4.55 8.51 11.36
C LEU A 27 -3.05 8.64 11.08
N MET A 28 -2.36 9.55 11.77
CA MET A 28 -0.91 9.71 11.67
C MET A 28 -0.18 8.50 12.23
N THR A 29 -0.62 7.98 13.38
CA THR A 29 -0.09 6.74 13.96
C THR A 29 -0.25 5.56 13.00
N ALA A 30 -1.46 5.37 12.45
CA ALA A 30 -1.71 4.32 11.46
C ALA A 30 -0.85 4.48 10.19
N SER A 31 -0.64 5.71 9.72
CA SER A 31 0.22 5.99 8.56
C SER A 31 1.68 5.62 8.85
N ASN A 32 2.20 5.95 10.03
CA ASN A 32 3.56 5.58 10.42
C ASN A 32 3.73 4.05 10.55
N ASP A 33 2.73 3.36 11.10
CA ASP A 33 2.72 1.91 11.21
C ASP A 33 2.68 1.22 9.83
N LEU A 34 1.91 1.76 8.87
CA LEU A 34 1.92 1.26 7.50
C LEU A 34 3.27 1.44 6.81
N GLU A 35 3.99 2.55 7.01
CA GLU A 35 5.35 2.71 6.48
C GLU A 35 6.34 1.73 7.09
N ARG A 36 6.19 1.47 8.40
CA ARG A 36 7.01 0.47 9.07
C ARG A 36 6.70 -0.93 8.57
N LEU A 37 5.42 -1.27 8.39
CA LEU A 37 4.98 -2.53 7.83
C LEU A 37 5.52 -2.73 6.40
N GLN A 38 5.41 -1.70 5.56
CA GLN A 38 5.95 -1.74 4.19
C GLN A 38 7.43 -2.08 4.19
N ARG A 39 8.24 -1.38 5.00
CA ARG A 39 9.68 -1.67 5.13
C ARG A 39 9.96 -3.10 5.59
N LEU A 40 9.24 -3.59 6.60
CA LEU A 40 9.40 -4.96 7.09
C LEU A 40 9.07 -6.01 6.02
N LEU A 41 8.03 -5.75 5.21
CA LEU A 41 7.63 -6.64 4.12
C LEU A 41 8.64 -6.59 2.97
N ASP A 42 9.10 -5.40 2.58
CA ASP A 42 10.12 -5.23 1.54
C ASP A 42 11.41 -5.96 1.93
N ASP A 43 11.90 -5.77 3.17
CA ASP A 43 13.09 -6.45 3.69
C ASP A 43 12.91 -7.98 3.70
N ALA A 44 11.77 -8.47 4.18
CA ALA A 44 11.48 -9.90 4.21
C ALA A 44 11.40 -10.50 2.81
N CYS A 45 10.82 -9.79 1.85
CA CYS A 45 10.70 -10.24 0.47
C CYS A 45 12.06 -10.26 -0.24
N VAL A 46 12.96 -9.31 0.02
CA VAL A 46 14.35 -9.38 -0.45
C VAL A 46 15.03 -10.65 0.07
N VAL A 47 14.95 -10.91 1.38
CA VAL A 47 15.54 -12.12 2.00
C VAL A 47 14.98 -13.41 1.38
N LEU A 48 13.67 -13.46 1.13
CA LEU A 48 13.04 -14.61 0.50
C LEU A 48 13.48 -14.78 -0.96
N MET A 49 13.51 -13.70 -1.75
CA MET A 49 13.95 -13.74 -3.15
C MET A 49 15.39 -14.23 -3.26
N ASP A 50 16.30 -13.67 -2.45
CA ASP A 50 17.71 -14.08 -2.40
C ASP A 50 17.84 -15.54 -1.96
N GLY A 51 17.09 -15.96 -0.93
CA GLY A 51 17.09 -17.33 -0.45
C GLY A 51 16.63 -18.34 -1.50
N PHE A 52 15.54 -18.06 -2.21
CA PHE A 52 15.04 -18.95 -3.25
C PHE A 52 15.93 -18.96 -4.51
N HIS A 53 16.43 -17.80 -4.95
CA HIS A 53 17.39 -17.74 -6.06
C HIS A 53 18.69 -18.47 -5.72
N GLY A 54 19.26 -18.22 -4.55
CA GLY A 54 20.49 -18.88 -4.09
C GLY A 54 20.32 -20.39 -4.01
N THR A 55 19.21 -20.86 -3.43
CA THR A 55 18.91 -22.31 -3.34
C THR A 55 18.71 -22.93 -4.74
N ALA A 56 18.01 -22.24 -5.64
CA ALA A 56 17.83 -22.72 -7.01
C ALA A 56 19.15 -22.77 -7.79
N GLY A 57 20.05 -21.80 -7.58
CA GLY A 57 21.39 -21.76 -8.17
C GLY A 57 22.28 -22.90 -7.68
N GLN A 58 22.38 -23.09 -6.36
CA GLN A 58 23.10 -24.22 -5.75
C GLN A 58 22.57 -25.56 -6.25
N LEU A 59 21.26 -25.66 -6.45
CA LEU A 59 20.65 -26.86 -7.00
C LEU A 59 21.03 -27.07 -8.48
N GLY A 60 21.11 -26.00 -9.27
CA GLY A 60 21.64 -26.03 -10.63
C GLY A 60 23.08 -26.53 -10.69
N GLU A 61 23.96 -26.03 -9.81
CA GLU A 61 25.36 -26.47 -9.75
C GLU A 61 25.50 -27.97 -9.47
N VAL A 62 24.69 -28.52 -8.54
CA VAL A 62 24.68 -29.97 -8.25
C VAL A 62 24.29 -30.77 -9.50
N ILE A 63 23.31 -30.29 -10.26
CA ILE A 63 22.87 -30.92 -11.51
C ILE A 63 23.99 -30.84 -12.56
N ASP A 64 24.62 -29.69 -12.72
CA ASP A 64 25.66 -29.44 -13.73
C ASP A 64 26.96 -30.21 -13.45
N LEU A 65 27.25 -30.52 -12.19
CA LEU A 65 28.35 -31.39 -11.76
C LEU A 65 28.13 -32.88 -12.12
N GLY A 66 27.01 -33.22 -12.76
CA GLY A 66 26.72 -34.55 -13.27
C GLY A 66 26.18 -35.52 -12.21
N HIS A 67 25.71 -35.01 -11.07
CA HIS A 67 25.00 -35.83 -10.10
C HIS A 67 23.65 -36.30 -10.68
N GLU A 68 23.22 -37.49 -10.26
CA GLU A 68 21.94 -38.07 -10.73
C GLU A 68 20.77 -37.17 -10.33
N VAL A 69 20.10 -36.58 -11.32
CA VAL A 69 18.92 -35.75 -11.11
C VAL A 69 17.73 -36.66 -10.84
N THR A 70 17.43 -36.85 -9.56
CA THR A 70 16.22 -37.59 -9.20
C THR A 70 14.96 -36.79 -9.55
N PRO A 71 13.82 -37.45 -9.82
CA PRO A 71 12.54 -36.77 -10.03
C PRO A 71 12.16 -35.85 -8.85
N HIS A 72 12.55 -36.22 -7.63
CA HIS A 72 12.32 -35.41 -6.44
C HIS A 72 13.11 -34.09 -6.49
N LEU A 73 14.36 -34.15 -6.95
CA LEU A 73 15.22 -32.99 -7.12
C LEU A 73 14.67 -32.01 -8.17
N GLN A 74 14.15 -32.54 -9.27
CA GLN A 74 13.47 -31.73 -10.29
C GLN A 74 12.18 -31.08 -9.75
N ALA A 75 11.41 -31.78 -8.93
CA ALA A 75 10.22 -31.23 -8.28
C ALA A 75 10.56 -30.09 -7.31
N VAL A 76 11.64 -30.22 -6.52
CA VAL A 76 12.15 -29.14 -5.65
C VAL A 76 12.53 -27.92 -6.48
N ARG A 77 13.26 -28.11 -7.58
CA ARG A 77 13.62 -27.00 -8.49
C ARG A 77 12.39 -26.29 -9.06
N GLN A 78 11.37 -27.05 -9.48
CA GLN A 78 10.13 -26.48 -10.00
C GLN A 78 9.39 -25.66 -8.92
N THR A 79 9.33 -26.18 -7.69
CA THR A 79 8.70 -25.48 -6.56
C THR A 79 9.42 -24.16 -6.26
N LEU A 80 10.76 -24.15 -6.26
CA LEU A 80 11.55 -22.93 -6.05
C LEU A 80 11.21 -21.85 -7.09
N TYR A 81 11.15 -22.21 -8.38
CA TYR A 81 10.74 -21.26 -9.43
C TYR A 81 9.31 -20.74 -9.23
N LYS A 82 8.35 -21.63 -8.91
CA LYS A 82 6.97 -21.22 -8.61
C LYS A 82 6.92 -20.24 -7.43
N THR A 83 7.71 -20.45 -6.39
CA THR A 83 7.76 -19.55 -5.23
C THR A 83 8.36 -18.19 -5.59
N VAL A 84 9.41 -18.16 -6.41
CA VAL A 84 9.95 -16.89 -6.94
C VAL A 84 8.90 -16.14 -7.76
N THR A 85 8.17 -16.83 -8.64
CA THR A 85 7.07 -16.22 -9.40
C THR A 85 5.95 -15.72 -8.49
N ALA A 86 5.60 -16.46 -7.44
CA ALA A 86 4.59 -16.02 -6.47
C ALA A 86 5.03 -14.75 -5.70
N LEU A 87 6.33 -14.59 -5.42
CA LEU A 87 6.86 -13.39 -4.79
C LEU A 87 6.77 -12.16 -5.71
N GLN A 88 6.60 -12.32 -7.03
CA GLN A 88 6.39 -11.18 -7.94
C GLN A 88 5.04 -10.48 -7.70
N PHE A 89 4.09 -11.12 -7.01
CA PHE A 89 2.84 -10.48 -6.56
C PHE A 89 3.05 -9.51 -5.38
N GLN A 90 4.25 -9.48 -4.76
CA GLN A 90 4.57 -8.54 -3.68
C GLN A 90 4.51 -7.09 -4.15
N ASP A 91 4.90 -6.78 -5.38
CA ASP A 91 4.86 -5.42 -5.90
C ASP A 91 3.45 -4.82 -5.83
N MET A 92 2.41 -5.63 -6.11
CA MET A 92 1.02 -5.20 -5.95
C MET A 92 0.63 -4.95 -4.49
N ALA A 93 1.12 -5.75 -3.55
CA ALA A 93 0.87 -5.54 -2.13
C ALA A 93 1.53 -4.24 -1.62
N THR A 94 2.78 -3.99 -2.05
CA THR A 94 3.51 -2.75 -1.73
C THR A 94 2.79 -1.52 -2.30
N GLN A 95 2.29 -1.60 -3.54
CA GLN A 95 1.48 -0.53 -4.14
C GLN A 95 0.18 -0.25 -3.35
N LEU A 96 -0.54 -1.29 -2.90
CA LEU A 96 -1.75 -1.13 -2.11
C LEU A 96 -1.48 -0.51 -0.73
N ILE A 97 -0.38 -0.89 -0.07
CA ILE A 97 0.03 -0.29 1.22
C ILE A 97 0.38 1.18 1.02
N ALA A 98 1.20 1.51 0.01
CA ALA A 98 1.59 2.88 -0.29
C ALA A 98 0.38 3.77 -0.61
N HIS A 99 -0.59 3.27 -1.40
CA HIS A 99 -1.82 3.99 -1.69
C HIS A 99 -2.67 4.20 -0.44
N THR A 100 -2.85 3.16 0.37
CA THR A 100 -3.59 3.25 1.64
C THR A 100 -2.97 4.30 2.55
N ASN A 101 -1.64 4.30 2.66
CA ASN A 101 -0.88 5.29 3.42
C ASN A 101 -1.16 6.72 2.93
N LYS A 102 -1.05 6.95 1.62
CA LYS A 102 -1.32 8.27 1.02
C LYS A 102 -2.75 8.74 1.29
N ARG A 103 -3.73 7.83 1.25
CA ARG A 103 -5.12 8.15 1.60
C ARG A 103 -5.28 8.54 3.06
N LEU A 104 -4.69 7.81 3.99
CA LEU A 104 -4.77 8.13 5.42
C LEU A 104 -4.12 9.46 5.75
N ARG A 105 -2.94 9.76 5.18
CA ARG A 105 -2.28 11.06 5.32
C ARG A 105 -3.15 12.20 4.80
N ASN A 106 -3.68 12.06 3.59
CA ASN A 106 -4.58 13.05 3.01
C ASN A 106 -5.85 13.27 3.85
N CYS A 107 -6.41 12.23 4.47
CA CYS A 107 -7.51 12.39 5.44
C CYS A 107 -7.07 13.17 6.68
N ALA A 108 -5.89 12.86 7.25
CA ALA A 108 -5.36 13.56 8.41
C ALA A 108 -5.13 15.06 8.12
N ASP A 109 -4.56 15.37 6.95
CA ASP A 109 -4.30 16.74 6.51
C ASP A 109 -5.59 17.54 6.28
N GLN A 110 -6.63 16.90 5.71
CA GLN A 110 -7.96 17.52 5.56
C GLN A 110 -8.60 17.81 6.91
N ILE A 111 -8.57 16.86 7.85
CA ILE A 111 -9.11 17.07 9.21
C ILE A 111 -8.38 18.21 9.91
N ALA A 112 -7.05 18.29 9.77
CA ALA A 112 -6.25 19.37 10.33
C ALA A 112 -6.68 20.73 9.77
N ARG A 113 -6.81 20.83 8.45
CA ARG A 113 -7.22 22.04 7.76
C ARG A 113 -8.64 22.48 8.15
N ASP A 114 -9.58 21.55 8.16
CA ASP A 114 -10.98 21.84 8.47
C ASP A 114 -11.17 22.23 9.94
N ALA A 115 -10.34 21.70 10.85
CA ALA A 115 -10.43 21.98 12.28
C ALA A 115 -9.70 23.26 12.72
N LEU A 116 -8.57 23.61 12.09
CA LEU A 116 -7.81 24.83 12.41
C LEU A 116 -8.23 26.05 11.58
N GLY A 117 -8.89 25.85 10.43
CA GLY A 117 -9.27 26.92 9.52
C GLY A 117 -8.08 27.62 8.87
N ASP A 118 -8.35 28.67 8.08
CA ASP A 118 -7.31 29.52 7.46
C ASP A 118 -6.65 30.50 8.46
N ASP A 119 -7.03 30.44 9.74
CA ASP A 119 -6.55 31.34 10.81
C ASP A 119 -5.21 30.89 11.44
N ASP A 120 -4.54 29.89 10.86
CA ASP A 120 -3.20 29.50 11.27
C ASP A 120 -2.18 30.63 10.94
N PRO A 121 -1.55 31.28 11.94
CA PRO A 121 -0.56 32.32 11.71
C PRO A 121 0.72 31.80 11.02
N ASP A 122 0.94 30.48 10.99
CA ASP A 122 2.05 29.82 10.30
C ASP A 122 1.72 29.45 8.84
N GLY A 123 0.50 29.73 8.36
CA GLY A 123 0.06 29.58 6.96
C GLY A 123 -0.82 28.35 6.70
N ALA A 124 -1.62 28.39 5.63
CA ALA A 124 -2.57 27.33 5.30
C ALA A 124 -1.87 25.98 5.08
N ALA A 125 -2.36 24.93 5.76
CA ALA A 125 -1.89 23.56 5.58
C ALA A 125 -2.02 23.15 4.10
N VAL A 126 -0.88 22.88 3.45
CA VAL A 126 -0.84 22.38 2.08
C VAL A 126 -1.27 20.92 2.11
N VAL A 127 -2.53 20.67 1.76
CA VAL A 127 -3.08 19.31 1.60
C VAL A 127 -2.70 18.82 0.21
N ASP A 128 -1.89 17.75 0.15
CA ASP A 128 -1.58 17.09 -1.11
C ASP A 128 -2.84 16.53 -1.77
N GLU A 129 -2.89 16.57 -3.10
CA GLU A 129 -4.06 16.12 -3.86
C GLU A 129 -4.36 14.63 -3.61
N ALA A 130 -5.62 14.34 -3.28
CA ALA A 130 -6.06 12.99 -2.93
C ALA A 130 -5.76 12.00 -4.08
N PRO A 131 -5.45 10.73 -3.77
CA PRO A 131 -5.27 9.72 -4.81
C PRO A 131 -6.50 9.64 -5.73
N MET A 132 -6.29 9.90 -7.03
CA MET A 132 -7.35 10.05 -8.04
C MET A 132 -8.25 8.82 -8.23
N LYS A 133 -7.78 7.61 -7.88
CA LYS A 133 -8.54 6.36 -8.02
C LYS A 133 -8.81 5.73 -6.65
N PRO A 134 -10.07 5.36 -6.34
CA PRO A 134 -10.43 4.69 -5.09
C PRO A 134 -9.79 3.31 -4.96
N ASN A 135 -9.60 2.61 -6.09
CA ASN A 135 -8.94 1.30 -6.18
C ASN A 135 -7.80 1.40 -7.21
N PRO A 136 -6.53 1.45 -6.77
CA PRO A 136 -5.40 1.65 -7.68
C PRO A 136 -4.98 0.36 -8.40
N VAL A 137 -5.44 -0.81 -7.95
CA VAL A 137 -5.08 -2.11 -8.55
C VAL A 137 -6.33 -2.79 -9.10
N THR A 138 -6.46 -2.79 -10.42
CA THR A 138 -7.32 -3.71 -11.18
C THR A 138 -6.41 -4.58 -12.04
N GLN A 139 -6.62 -5.90 -12.04
CA GLN A 139 -5.81 -6.85 -12.82
C GLN A 139 -5.71 -6.48 -14.31
N ASP A 140 -6.65 -5.70 -14.83
CA ASP A 140 -6.72 -5.30 -16.24
C ASP A 140 -5.66 -4.23 -16.65
N GLU A 141 -4.99 -3.56 -15.70
CA GLU A 141 -3.97 -2.53 -16.01
C GLU A 141 -2.53 -3.07 -16.02
N VAL A 142 -2.33 -4.33 -15.64
CA VAL A 142 -1.05 -5.04 -15.71
C VAL A 142 -1.14 -6.07 -16.82
N ASP A 143 -0.60 -5.74 -18.00
CA ASP A 143 -0.26 -6.71 -19.07
C ASP A 143 0.90 -7.62 -18.61
N ALA A 144 0.73 -8.28 -17.48
CA ALA A 144 1.51 -9.42 -17.03
C ALA A 144 0.66 -10.62 -17.43
N GLY A 145 0.98 -11.18 -18.60
CA GLY A 145 0.21 -12.21 -19.29
C GLY A 145 -0.45 -13.22 -18.35
N SER A 146 -1.73 -13.47 -18.62
CA SER A 146 -2.58 -14.46 -17.96
C SER A 146 -1.79 -15.69 -17.52
N VAL A 147 -1.62 -15.88 -16.21
CA VAL A 147 -1.09 -17.14 -15.70
C VAL A 147 -2.27 -18.08 -15.53
N GLU A 148 -2.38 -19.06 -16.43
CA GLU A 148 -3.23 -20.24 -16.23
C GLU A 148 -2.79 -20.93 -14.92
N LEU A 149 -3.68 -20.89 -13.93
CA LEU A 149 -3.61 -21.76 -12.76
C LEU A 149 -3.95 -23.17 -13.23
N PHE A 150 -2.92 -24.00 -13.47
CA PHE A 150 -3.06 -25.47 -13.51
C PHE A 150 -3.08 -26.04 -12.09
#